data_AF-A0A1G7RLX3-F1
#
_entry.id   AF-A0A1G7RLX3-F1
#
_cell.length_a   1.000
_cell.length_b   1.000
_cell.length_c   1.000
_cell.angle_alpha   90.00
_cell.angle_beta   90.00
_cell.angle_gamma   90.00
#
_symmetry.space_group_name_H-M   'P 1'
#
loop_
_entity.id
_entity.type
_entity.pdbx_description
1 polymer ?
#
loop_
_entity_poly.entity_id
_entity_poly.type
_entity_poly.pdbx_seq_one_letter_code
_entity_poly.pdbx_strand_id
1 'polypeptide(L)'
;MTVISKKKLGKFSIKLSLAVLMLSVLFFWVGLNLLESEVFTHYYNPNKHVIVSQNQDTKELYSWKDARGNVYTPEDPQVANFTWGSTGLLLLTMLLGIAFQKVGIRVYTKTLISKYETINFQYNKGGE
;
A
#
# COMPACT_ATOMS: atom_id res chain seq x y z
N MET A 1 -9.07 32.08 -5.29
CA MET A 1 -9.69 30.92 -4.60
C MET A 1 -10.30 31.39 -3.29
N THR A 2 -11.61 31.25 -3.07
CA THR A 2 -12.27 31.78 -1.86
C THR A 2 -11.90 30.98 -0.61
N VAL A 3 -12.05 31.58 0.58
CA VAL A 3 -11.79 30.93 1.89
C VAL A 3 -12.64 29.66 2.05
N ILE A 4 -13.88 29.68 1.54
CA ILE A 4 -14.82 28.55 1.56
C ILE A 4 -14.30 27.38 0.69
N SER A 5 -13.76 27.67 -0.50
CA SER A 5 -13.16 26.67 -1.39
C SER A 5 -11.95 25.99 -0.74
N LYS A 6 -11.09 26.75 -0.04
CA LYS A 6 -9.93 26.21 0.69
C LYS A 6 -10.35 25.26 1.83
N LYS A 7 -11.37 25.63 2.62
CA LYS A 7 -11.87 24.80 3.72
C LYS A 7 -12.51 23.49 3.23
N LYS A 8 -13.26 23.54 2.12
CA LYS A 8 -13.83 22.33 1.48
C LYS A 8 -12.75 21.43 0.90
N LEU A 9 -11.71 22.00 0.29
CA LEU A 9 -10.56 21.25 -0.23
C LEU A 9 -9.77 20.58 0.90
N GLY A 10 -9.56 21.26 2.03
CA GLY A 10 -8.89 20.68 3.20
C GLY A 10 -9.62 19.46 3.78
N LYS A 11 -10.95 19.56 3.96
CA LYS A 11 -11.76 18.42 4.43
C LYS A 11 -11.74 17.24 3.46
N PHE A 12 -11.79 17.51 2.15
CA PHE A 12 -11.68 16.47 1.13
C PHE A 12 -10.29 15.81 1.15
N SER A 13 -9.23 16.61 1.24
CA SER A 13 -7.85 16.12 1.31
C SER A 13 -7.65 15.16 2.48
N ILE A 14 -8.16 15.48 3.68
CA ILE A 14 -8.08 14.60 4.85
C ILE A 14 -8.81 13.29 4.61
N LYS A 15 -10.04 13.33 4.09
CA LYS A 15 -10.81 12.12 3.78
C LYS A 15 -10.11 11.25 2.73
N LEU A 16 -9.56 11.89 1.70
CA LEU A 16 -8.82 11.20 0.64
C LEU A 16 -7.54 10.57 1.19
N SER A 17 -6.77 11.29 2.02
CA SER A 17 -5.58 10.76 2.68
C SER A 17 -5.92 9.53 3.52
N LEU A 18 -7.03 9.55 4.27
CA LEU A 18 -7.46 8.42 5.07
C LEU A 18 -7.85 7.23 4.19
N ALA A 19 -8.57 7.47 3.09
CA ALA A 19 -8.93 6.42 2.14
C ALA A 19 -7.69 5.80 1.47
N VAL A 20 -6.74 6.63 1.04
CA VAL A 20 -5.47 6.19 0.44
C VAL A 20 -4.65 5.40 1.46
N LEU A 21 -4.58 5.83 2.72
CA LEU A 21 -3.89 5.10 3.77
C LEU A 21 -4.48 3.69 3.96
N MET A 22 -5.80 3.59 4.10
CA MET A 22 -6.48 2.29 4.25
C MET A 22 -6.24 1.39 3.03
N LEU A 23 -6.29 1.94 1.82
CA LEU A 23 -6.02 1.20 0.59
C LEU A 23 -4.56 0.75 0.52
N SER A 24 -3.61 1.59 0.91
CA SER A 24 -2.18 1.25 0.97
C SER A 24 -1.90 0.12 1.95
N VAL A 25 -2.53 0.13 3.13
CA VAL A 25 -2.39 -0.95 4.12
C VAL A 25 -2.92 -2.26 3.55
N LEU A 26 -4.10 -2.27 2.93
CA LEU A 26 -4.67 -3.46 2.31
C LEU A 26 -3.80 -3.97 1.14
N PHE A 27 -3.34 -3.07 0.28
CA PHE A 27 -2.48 -3.42 -0.85
C PHE A 27 -1.15 -4.03 -0.37
N PHE A 28 -0.50 -3.41 0.61
CA PHE A 28 0.74 -3.92 1.19
C PHE A 28 0.53 -5.28 1.85
N TRP A 29 -0.56 -5.44 2.61
CA TRP A 29 -0.90 -6.71 3.25
C TRP A 29 -1.10 -7.84 2.23
N VAL A 30 -1.91 -7.61 1.19
CA VAL A 30 -2.13 -8.59 0.13
C VAL A 30 -0.84 -8.87 -0.63
N GLY A 31 -0.08 -7.83 -0.95
CA GLY A 31 1.20 -7.96 -1.64
C GLY A 31 2.22 -8.77 -0.85
N LEU A 32 2.29 -8.62 0.49
CA LEU A 32 3.17 -9.42 1.34
C LEU A 32 2.79 -10.90 1.32
N ASN A 33 1.50 -11.21 1.46
CA ASN A 33 1.02 -12.58 1.41
C ASN A 33 1.32 -13.24 0.04
N LEU A 34 1.19 -12.49 -1.05
CA LEU A 34 1.57 -12.95 -2.39
C LEU A 34 3.09 -13.15 -2.51
N LEU A 35 3.88 -12.22 -1.96
CA LEU A 35 5.33 -12.32 -1.96
C LEU A 35 5.79 -13.60 -1.26
N GLU A 36 5.24 -13.88 -0.07
CA GLU A 36 5.58 -15.07 0.71
C GLU A 36 5.12 -16.37 0.02
N SER A 37 3.93 -16.37 -0.58
CA SER A 37 3.33 -17.59 -1.11
C SER A 37 3.77 -17.98 -2.52
N GLU A 38 4.03 -17.00 -3.39
CA GLU A 38 4.26 -17.20 -4.83
C GLU A 38 5.68 -16.81 -5.28
N VAL A 39 6.33 -15.84 -4.62
CA VAL A 39 7.66 -15.34 -5.04
C VAL A 39 8.78 -15.95 -4.19
N PHE A 40 8.63 -15.92 -2.88
CA PHE A 40 9.61 -16.38 -1.91
C PHE A 40 9.16 -17.68 -1.25
N THR A 41 8.89 -18.68 -2.08
CA THR A 41 8.32 -19.97 -1.67
C THR A 41 9.18 -20.72 -0.64
N HIS A 42 10.47 -20.42 -0.57
CA HIS A 42 11.39 -21.01 0.41
C HIS A 42 11.25 -20.38 1.80
N TYR A 43 10.61 -19.21 1.95
CA TYR A 43 10.40 -18.58 3.25
C TYR A 43 9.56 -19.47 4.17
N TYR A 44 9.85 -19.47 5.47
CA TYR A 44 9.17 -20.35 6.40
C TYR A 44 7.66 -20.05 6.45
N ASN A 45 6.84 -21.06 6.19
CA ASN A 45 5.38 -20.96 6.28
C ASN A 45 4.87 -22.16 7.09
N PRO A 46 4.18 -21.95 8.22
CA PRO A 46 3.75 -23.05 9.11
C PRO A 46 2.71 -23.98 8.47
N ASN A 47 2.03 -23.55 7.40
CA ASN A 47 1.06 -24.38 6.69
C ASN A 47 1.71 -25.26 5.60
N LYS A 48 2.94 -24.93 5.17
CA LYS A 48 3.65 -25.62 4.08
C LYS A 48 4.91 -26.33 4.54
N HIS A 49 5.50 -25.90 5.66
CA HIS A 49 6.83 -26.31 6.10
C HIS A 49 6.81 -26.93 7.49
N VAL A 50 7.67 -27.93 7.69
CA VAL A 50 7.93 -28.57 8.97
C VAL A 50 9.30 -28.10 9.48
N ILE A 51 9.36 -27.71 10.75
CA ILE A 51 10.60 -27.28 11.40
C ILE A 51 11.54 -28.48 11.50
N VAL A 52 12.78 -28.33 11.03
CA VAL A 52 13.82 -29.36 11.12
C VAL A 52 14.76 -29.06 12.27
N SER A 53 15.21 -27.81 12.38
CA SER A 53 16.13 -27.36 13.42
C SER A 53 15.70 -26.00 13.96
N GLN A 54 15.62 -25.92 15.29
CA GLN A 54 15.24 -24.71 16.02
C GLN A 54 16.07 -24.61 17.29
N ASN A 55 16.50 -23.40 17.64
CA ASN A 55 17.07 -23.12 18.93
C ASN A 55 16.01 -23.34 20.03
N GLN A 56 16.31 -24.15 21.04
CA GLN A 56 15.34 -24.48 22.08
C GLN A 56 15.03 -23.29 23.00
N ASP A 57 15.99 -22.39 23.19
CA ASP A 57 15.90 -21.24 24.10
C ASP A 57 15.33 -20.02 23.38
N THR A 58 15.89 -19.65 22.22
CA THR A 58 15.49 -18.43 21.48
C THR A 58 14.32 -18.66 20.51
N LYS A 59 13.95 -19.91 20.25
CA LYS A 59 12.97 -20.31 19.22
C LYS A 59 13.34 -19.88 17.80
N GLU A 60 14.59 -19.49 17.55
CA GLU A 60 15.08 -19.18 16.22
C GLU A 60 15.09 -20.42 15.33
N LEU A 61 14.54 -20.28 14.13
CA LEU A 61 14.47 -21.34 13.13
C LEU A 61 15.78 -21.36 12.32
N TYR A 62 16.49 -22.48 12.37
CA TYR A 62 17.71 -22.68 11.58
C TYR A 62 17.43 -23.40 10.26
N SER A 63 16.43 -24.28 10.24
CA SER A 63 16.02 -24.93 9.00
C SER A 63 14.60 -25.47 9.06
N TRP A 64 13.97 -25.54 7.89
CA TRP A 64 12.64 -26.10 7.69
C TRP A 64 12.57 -26.87 6.38
N LYS A 65 11.58 -27.76 6.28
CA LYS A 65 11.45 -28.72 5.18
C LYS A 65 10.08 -28.63 4.53
N ASP A 66 10.03 -28.71 3.21
CA ASP A 66 8.78 -28.81 2.46
C ASP A 66 8.22 -30.24 2.38
N ALA A 67 7.01 -30.36 1.84
CA ALA A 67 6.37 -31.66 1.60
C ALA A 67 7.14 -32.56 0.60
N ARG A 68 8.06 -32.01 -0.20
CA ARG A 68 8.82 -32.74 -1.23
C ARG A 68 10.13 -33.31 -0.73
N GLY A 69 10.64 -32.84 0.40
CA GLY A 69 11.94 -33.28 0.90
C GLY A 69 12.97 -32.18 1.07
N ASN A 70 12.75 -31.00 0.48
CA ASN A 70 13.75 -29.95 0.37
C ASN A 70 13.90 -29.22 1.70
N VAL A 71 15.14 -28.99 2.11
CA VAL A 71 15.46 -28.27 3.36
C VAL A 71 15.96 -26.88 3.00
N TYR A 72 15.37 -25.87 3.63
CA TYR A 72 15.71 -24.47 3.46
C TYR A 72 16.29 -23.90 4.75
N THR A 73 17.12 -22.87 4.60
CA THR A 73 17.79 -22.18 5.70
C THR A 73 17.66 -20.66 5.52
N PRO A 74 17.92 -19.86 6.57
CA PRO A 74 17.95 -18.41 6.46
C PRO A 74 18.97 -17.86 5.44
N GLU A 75 20.00 -18.64 5.12
CA GLU A 75 21.04 -18.26 4.14
C GLU A 75 20.61 -18.50 2.68
N ASP A 76 19.47 -19.16 2.45
CA ASP A 76 18.93 -19.33 1.11
C ASP A 76 18.67 -17.97 0.45
N PRO A 77 19.15 -17.72 -0.79
CA PRO A 77 18.97 -16.45 -1.47
C PRO A 77 17.50 -15.98 -1.54
N GLN A 78 16.53 -16.88 -1.68
CA GLN A 78 15.12 -16.48 -1.66
C GLN A 78 14.70 -15.97 -0.28
N VAL A 79 15.15 -16.64 0.78
CA VAL A 79 14.81 -16.26 2.15
C VAL A 79 15.49 -14.94 2.52
N ALA A 80 16.78 -14.79 2.22
CA ALA A 80 17.54 -13.59 2.48
C ALA A 80 17.01 -12.37 1.70
N ASN A 81 16.54 -12.59 0.47
CA ASN A 81 16.01 -11.51 -0.37
C ASN A 81 14.55 -11.14 -0.07
N PHE A 82 13.84 -11.88 0.78
CA PHE A 82 12.47 -11.53 1.18
C PHE A 82 12.37 -10.12 1.80
N THR A 83 13.38 -9.73 2.58
CA THR A 83 13.49 -8.38 3.16
C THR A 83 13.58 -7.30 2.08
N TRP A 84 14.34 -7.55 1.01
CA TRP A 84 14.42 -6.63 -0.12
C TRP A 84 13.13 -6.60 -0.93
N GLY A 85 12.49 -7.75 -1.14
CA GLY A 85 11.20 -7.85 -1.80
C GLY A 85 10.10 -7.07 -1.07
N SER A 86 9.98 -7.26 0.25
CA SER A 86 9.02 -6.54 1.09
C SER A 86 9.31 -5.04 1.15
N THR A 87 10.59 -4.65 1.20
CA THR A 87 10.99 -3.23 1.09
C THR A 87 10.61 -2.64 -0.27
N GLY A 88 10.84 -3.36 -1.37
CA GLY A 88 10.44 -2.94 -2.72
C GLY A 88 8.92 -2.74 -2.83
N LEU A 89 8.14 -3.67 -2.28
CA LEU A 89 6.68 -3.58 -2.22
C LEU A 89 6.22 -2.37 -1.39
N LEU A 90 6.90 -2.08 -0.27
CA LEU A 90 6.60 -0.91 0.57
C LEU A 90 6.82 0.38 -0.22
N LEU A 91 7.98 0.52 -0.87
CA LEU A 91 8.30 1.69 -1.69
C LEU A 91 7.31 1.87 -2.83
N LEU A 92 6.95 0.78 -3.53
CA LEU A 92 5.93 0.81 -4.58
C LEU A 92 4.58 1.30 -4.02
N THR A 93 4.17 0.80 -2.86
CA THR A 93 2.93 1.20 -2.20
C THR A 93 2.94 2.69 -1.84
N MET A 94 4.06 3.21 -1.32
CA MET A 94 4.21 4.64 -1.02
C MET A 94 4.11 5.49 -2.29
N LEU A 95 4.78 5.09 -3.38
CA LEU A 95 4.74 5.80 -4.66
C LEU A 95 3.32 5.85 -5.24
N LEU A 96 2.60 4.72 -5.20
CA LEU A 96 1.20 4.65 -5.62
C LEU A 96 0.31 5.54 -4.76
N GLY A 97 0.49 5.52 -3.43
CA GLY A 97 -0.25 6.38 -2.52
C GLY A 97 -0.07 7.87 -2.84
N ILE A 98 1.17 8.31 -3.07
CA ILE A 98 1.46 9.70 -3.48
C ILE A 98 0.80 10.01 -4.83
N ALA A 99 0.88 9.10 -5.80
CA ALA A 99 0.28 9.29 -7.12
C ALA A 99 -1.25 9.44 -7.03
N PHE A 100 -1.93 8.53 -6.31
CA PHE A 100 -3.37 8.59 -6.11
C PHE A 100 -3.79 9.87 -5.39
N GLN A 101 -3.07 10.27 -4.35
CA GLN A 101 -3.36 11.50 -3.62
C GLN A 101 -3.24 12.74 -4.53
N LYS A 102 -2.15 12.85 -5.30
CA LYS A 102 -1.93 13.96 -6.24
C LYS A 102 -3.00 14.00 -7.32
N VAL A 103 -3.33 12.86 -7.92
CA VAL A 103 -4.35 12.76 -8.96
C VAL A 103 -5.73 13.11 -8.39
N GLY A 104 -6.11 12.56 -7.24
CA GLY A 104 -7.40 12.82 -6.61
C GLY A 104 -7.59 14.30 -6.25
N ILE A 105 -6.58 14.95 -5.67
CA ILE A 105 -6.62 16.39 -5.40
C ILE A 105 -6.73 17.20 -6.69
N ARG A 106 -5.97 16.84 -7.74
CA ARG A 106 -5.99 17.55 -9.04
C ARG A 106 -7.35 17.47 -9.71
N VAL A 107 -7.95 16.27 -9.74
CA VAL A 107 -9.29 16.03 -10.30
C VAL A 107 -10.32 16.83 -9.51
N TYR A 108 -10.33 16.71 -8.18
CA TYR A 108 -11.29 17.42 -7.34
C TYR A 108 -11.16 18.95 -7.47
N THR A 109 -9.94 19.47 -7.55
CA THR A 109 -9.70 20.91 -7.73
C THR A 109 -10.21 21.40 -9.09
N LYS A 110 -9.97 20.67 -10.18
CA LYS A 110 -10.51 21.00 -11.51
C LYS A 110 -12.04 21.05 -11.50
N THR A 111 -12.69 20.05 -10.91
CA THR A 111 -14.15 20.00 -10.80
C THR A 111 -14.69 21.13 -9.93
N LEU A 112 -14.01 21.48 -8.84
CA LEU A 112 -14.43 22.57 -7.97
C LEU A 112 -14.36 23.92 -8.67
N ILE A 113 -13.26 24.20 -9.39
CA ILE A 113 -13.07 25.46 -10.12
C ILE A 113 -14.15 25.62 -11.19
N SER A 114 -14.36 24.57 -12.01
CA SER A 114 -15.41 24.57 -13.03
C SER A 114 -16.79 24.86 -12.43
N LYS A 115 -17.14 24.24 -11.30
CA LYS A 115 -18.43 24.48 -10.62
C LYS A 115 -18.58 25.91 -10.10
N TYR A 116 -17.51 26.53 -9.60
CA TYR A 116 -17.54 27.92 -9.15
C TYR A 116 -17.65 28.92 -10.32
N GLU A 117 -16.99 28.65 -11.45
CA GLU A 117 -17.13 29.45 -12.67
C GLU A 117 -18.57 29.41 -13.22
N THR A 118 -19.21 28.23 -13.24
CA THR A 118 -20.60 28.10 -13.68
C THR A 118 -21.57 28.86 -12.78
N ILE A 119 -21.37 28.82 -11.46
CA ILE A 119 -22.21 29.54 -10.49
C ILE A 119 -22.05 31.05 -10.64
N ASN A 120 -20.82 31.56 -10.77
CA ASN A 120 -20.59 32.99 -10.98
C ASN A 120 -21.20 33.47 -12.31
N PHE A 121 -21.09 32.67 -13.37
CA PHE A 121 -21.69 33.00 -14.66
C PHE A 121 -23.22 33.05 -14.59
N GLN A 122 -23.86 32.10 -13.90
CA GLN A 122 -25.31 32.09 -13.68
C GLN A 122 -25.77 33.30 -12.84
N TYR A 123 -25.03 33.65 -11.79
CA TYR A 123 -25.35 34.80 -10.94
C TYR A 123 -25.25 36.12 -11.71
N ASN A 124 -24.27 36.25 -12.60
CA ASN A 124 -24.09 37.45 -13.42
C ASN A 124 -25.11 37.56 -14.57
N LYS A 125 -25.78 36.46 -14.94
CA LYS A 125 -26.82 36.42 -15.99
C LYS A 125 -28.25 36.60 -15.47
N GLY A 126 -28.47 36.37 -14.17
CA GLY A 126 -29.78 36.52 -13.52
C GLY A 126 -29.96 37.84 -12.76
N GLY A 127 -29.02 38.77 -12.91
CA GLY A 127 -29.04 40.10 -12.29
C GLY A 127 -29.39 41.25 -13.24
N GLU A 128 -29.86 40.95 -14.46
CA GLU A 128 -30.52 41.90 -15.37
C GLU A 128 -32.04 41.77 -15.28
#